data_AF-A0A534NKB4-F1
#
_entry.id   AF-A0A534NKB4-F1
#
_cell.length_a   1.000
_cell.length_b   1.000
_cell.length_c   1.000
_cell.angle_alpha   90.00
_cell.angle_beta   90.00
_cell.angle_gamma   90.00
#
_symmetry.space_group_name_H-M   'P 1'
#
loop_
_entity.id
_entity.type
_entity.pdbx_description
1 polymer ?
#
loop_
_entity_poly.entity_id
_entity_poly.type
_entity_poly.pdbx_seq_one_letter_code
_entity_poly.pdbx_strand_id
1 'polypeptide(L)'
;MSPPEDLRQSQRAPVRLRIDYERMNAFFADYTRNISKGGTFIKTSRPLEVGSRCQFSLSLPALPVPLVLDGEVTWILTAEDAQQSGAEPGMGIRFVFADEAGRREFERVIERIMEESLGADVVRRLLRR
;
A
#
# COMPACT_ATOMS: atom_id res chain seq x y z
N MET A 1 -13.75 -33.78 -30.58
CA MET A 1 -12.99 -33.45 -29.35
C MET A 1 -12.59 -31.98 -29.44
N SER A 2 -13.17 -31.15 -28.59
CA SER A 2 -12.66 -29.82 -28.27
C SER A 2 -12.79 -29.69 -26.75
N PRO A 3 -11.72 -29.39 -25.99
CA PRO A 3 -11.90 -29.07 -24.59
C PRO A 3 -12.65 -27.73 -24.49
N PRO A 4 -13.53 -27.56 -23.49
CA PRO A 4 -14.21 -26.29 -23.27
C PRO A 4 -13.17 -25.24 -22.92
N GLU A 5 -13.24 -24.09 -23.61
CA GLU A 5 -12.50 -22.88 -23.28
C GLU A 5 -12.78 -22.55 -21.80
N ASP A 6 -11.73 -22.59 -21.00
CA ASP A 6 -11.77 -22.34 -19.56
C ASP A 6 -12.08 -20.86 -19.35
N LEU A 7 -13.37 -20.52 -19.33
CA LEU A 7 -13.95 -19.22 -18.98
C LEU A 7 -13.75 -18.93 -17.48
N ARG A 8 -12.51 -19.07 -16.99
CA ARG A 8 -12.06 -18.48 -15.73
C ARG A 8 -11.55 -17.07 -15.99
N GLN A 9 -12.33 -16.28 -16.72
CA GLN A 9 -12.39 -14.85 -16.47
C GLN A 9 -13.06 -14.67 -15.11
N SER A 10 -12.37 -15.06 -14.05
CA SER A 10 -12.81 -14.79 -12.71
C SER A 10 -12.80 -13.28 -12.57
N GLN A 11 -13.98 -12.67 -12.66
CA GLN A 11 -14.29 -11.40 -11.99
C GLN A 11 -14.05 -11.62 -10.49
N ARG A 12 -12.78 -11.73 -10.10
CA ARG A 12 -12.40 -11.69 -8.69
C ARG A 12 -12.65 -10.23 -8.32
N ALA A 13 -13.66 -10.00 -7.49
CA ALA A 13 -13.80 -8.71 -6.83
C ALA A 13 -12.41 -8.28 -6.33
N PRO A 14 -12.00 -7.02 -6.55
CA PRO A 14 -10.64 -6.59 -6.23
C PRO A 14 -10.32 -6.95 -4.79
N VAL A 15 -9.22 -7.69 -4.60
CA VAL A 15 -8.79 -8.14 -3.28
C VAL A 15 -8.54 -6.90 -2.43
N ARG A 16 -9.28 -6.76 -1.34
CA ARG A 16 -9.08 -5.66 -0.38
C ARG A 16 -8.03 -6.06 0.65
N LEU A 17 -6.95 -5.30 0.70
CA LEU A 17 -5.91 -5.39 1.71
C LEU A 17 -6.16 -4.27 2.72
N ARG A 18 -6.56 -4.63 3.93
CA ARG A 18 -6.78 -3.69 5.03
C ARG A 18 -5.53 -3.62 5.90
N ILE A 19 -5.10 -2.39 6.21
CA ILE A 19 -4.05 -2.11 7.18
C ILE A 19 -4.61 -1.19 8.23
N ASP A 20 -4.55 -1.67 9.47
CA ASP A 20 -4.98 -0.93 10.64
C ASP A 20 -3.75 -0.37 11.35
N TYR A 21 -3.64 0.95 11.40
CA TYR A 21 -2.65 1.63 12.22
C TYR A 21 -3.27 1.99 13.57
N GLU A 22 -2.68 1.50 14.66
CA GLU A 22 -3.15 1.86 16.01
C GLU A 22 -2.70 3.27 16.43
N ARG A 23 -1.61 3.77 15.82
CA ARG A 23 -0.99 5.06 16.17
C ARG A 23 -0.58 5.82 14.92
N MET A 24 -0.83 7.13 14.93
CA MET A 24 -0.44 8.03 13.85
C MET A 24 1.08 8.00 13.57
N ASN A 25 1.91 7.92 14.61
CA ASN A 25 3.37 7.89 14.44
C ASN A 25 3.87 6.66 13.67
N ALA A 26 3.21 5.50 13.82
CA ALA A 26 3.57 4.30 13.06
C ALA A 26 3.23 4.50 11.57
N PHE A 27 2.06 5.08 11.28
CA PHE A 27 1.69 5.44 9.93
C PHE A 27 2.66 6.44 9.31
N PHE A 28 3.05 7.52 10.02
CA PHE A 28 3.97 8.51 9.49
C PHE A 28 5.37 7.93 9.18
N ALA A 29 5.85 7.00 10.00
CA ALA A 29 7.12 6.32 9.77
C ALA A 29 7.06 5.44 8.50
N ASP A 30 5.97 4.73 8.27
CA ASP A 30 5.79 3.95 7.05
C ASP A 30 5.55 4.83 5.83
N TYR A 31 4.83 5.94 6.02
CA TYR A 31 4.53 6.88 4.95
C TYR A 31 5.80 7.48 4.37
N THR A 32 6.68 8.01 5.22
CA THR A 32 7.92 8.65 4.80
C THR A 32 8.95 7.67 4.20
N ARG A 33 8.92 6.40 4.61
CA ARG A 33 9.87 5.40 4.10
C ARG A 33 9.49 4.87 2.74
N ASN A 34 8.21 4.49 2.60
CA ASN A 34 7.74 3.66 1.50
C ASN A 34 6.55 4.30 0.78
N ILE A 35 5.47 4.63 1.51
CA ILE A 35 4.18 4.95 0.90
C ILE A 35 4.26 6.24 0.04
N SER A 36 4.96 7.27 0.51
CA SER A 36 5.13 8.53 -0.22
C SER A 36 5.88 8.36 -1.55
N LYS A 37 6.68 7.30 -1.70
CA LYS A 37 7.41 6.98 -2.94
C LYS A 37 6.54 6.21 -3.94
N GLY A 38 5.25 6.05 -3.66
CA GLY A 38 4.30 5.41 -4.55
C GLY A 38 4.19 3.89 -4.39
N GLY A 39 4.64 3.31 -3.27
CA GLY A 39 4.49 1.88 -3.02
C GLY A 39 4.75 1.45 -1.59
N THR A 40 4.49 0.20 -1.26
CA THR A 40 4.76 -0.35 0.07
C THR A 40 5.02 -1.85 0.01
N PHE A 41 5.68 -2.38 1.04
CA PHE A 41 5.88 -3.81 1.20
C PHE A 41 4.92 -4.36 2.25
N ILE A 42 4.20 -5.43 1.89
CA ILE A 42 3.29 -6.11 2.78
C ILE A 42 3.86 -7.46 3.16
N LYS A 43 4.16 -7.62 4.45
CA LYS A 43 4.52 -8.90 5.04
C LYS A 43 3.32 -9.85 4.93
N THR A 44 3.51 -10.97 4.26
CA THR A 44 2.49 -12.01 4.14
C THR A 44 3.15 -13.32 3.73
N SER A 45 2.68 -14.43 4.31
CA SER A 45 3.05 -15.77 3.87
C SER A 45 2.28 -16.23 2.62
N ARG A 46 1.28 -15.45 2.19
CA ARG A 46 0.44 -15.73 1.03
C ARG A 46 0.35 -14.48 0.15
N PRO A 47 1.41 -14.16 -0.61
CA PRO A 47 1.42 -13.04 -1.52
C PRO A 47 0.44 -13.29 -2.69
N LEU A 48 -0.15 -12.22 -3.22
CA LEU A 48 -0.86 -12.26 -4.49
C LEU A 48 0.15 -12.32 -5.64
N GLU A 49 -0.28 -12.83 -6.80
CA GLU A 49 0.57 -12.91 -7.99
C GLU A 49 1.00 -11.52 -8.48
N VAL A 50 2.22 -11.42 -9.02
CA VAL A 50 2.71 -10.19 -9.65
C VAL A 50 1.75 -9.76 -10.78
N GLY A 51 1.44 -8.46 -10.85
CA GLY A 51 0.44 -7.89 -11.76
C GLY A 51 -0.99 -7.89 -11.19
N SER A 52 -1.24 -8.56 -10.06
CA SER A 52 -2.56 -8.55 -9.43
C SER A 52 -2.93 -7.14 -8.95
N ARG A 53 -4.14 -6.70 -9.31
CA ARG A 53 -4.75 -5.48 -8.79
C ARG A 53 -5.42 -5.75 -7.45
N CYS A 54 -5.16 -4.89 -6.49
CA CYS A 54 -5.76 -4.94 -5.17
C CYS A 54 -6.17 -3.53 -4.71
N GLN A 55 -7.16 -3.47 -3.85
CA GLN A 55 -7.58 -2.23 -3.21
C GLN A 55 -6.98 -2.18 -1.81
N PHE A 56 -6.27 -1.13 -1.51
CA PHE A 56 -5.51 -0.92 -0.29
C PHE A 56 -6.28 0.04 0.62
N SER A 57 -6.64 -0.41 1.82
CA SER A 57 -7.45 0.36 2.77
C SER A 57 -6.65 0.64 4.03
N LEU A 58 -6.30 1.91 4.24
CA LEU A 58 -5.54 2.41 5.38
C LEU A 58 -6.50 2.96 6.42
N SER A 59 -6.70 2.23 7.51
CA SER A 59 -7.45 2.69 8.66
C SER A 59 -6.52 3.46 9.59
N LEU A 60 -6.78 4.76 9.75
CA LEU A 60 -5.97 5.66 10.59
C LEU A 60 -6.80 6.16 11.77
N PRO A 61 -6.24 6.27 12.99
CA PRO A 61 -6.97 6.76 14.15
C PRO A 61 -7.52 8.18 13.99
N ALA A 62 -6.84 9.01 13.19
CA ALA A 62 -7.23 10.40 12.93
C ALA A 62 -8.37 10.54 11.91
N LEU A 63 -8.74 9.47 11.19
CA LEU A 63 -9.75 9.52 10.14
C LEU A 63 -10.98 8.66 10.48
N PRO A 64 -12.20 9.19 10.30
CA PRO A 64 -13.42 8.42 10.55
C PRO A 64 -13.67 7.36 9.47
N VAL A 65 -13.08 7.53 8.28
CA VAL A 65 -13.20 6.60 7.14
C VAL A 65 -11.79 6.23 6.67
N PRO A 66 -11.52 4.94 6.35
CA PRO A 66 -10.22 4.54 5.81
C PRO A 66 -9.89 5.22 4.50
N LEU A 67 -8.61 5.54 4.29
CA LEU A 67 -8.13 5.96 2.97
C LEU A 67 -8.04 4.74 2.06
N VAL A 68 -8.57 4.85 0.86
CA VAL A 68 -8.62 3.76 -0.10
C VAL A 68 -7.80 4.12 -1.33
N LEU A 69 -6.90 3.22 -1.73
CA LEU A 69 -5.99 3.37 -2.86
C LEU A 69 -6.02 2.11 -3.71
N ASP A 70 -5.85 2.24 -5.01
CA ASP A 70 -5.59 1.08 -5.85
C ASP A 70 -4.10 0.76 -5.87
N GLY A 71 -3.78 -0.53 -5.94
CA GLY A 71 -2.42 -1.03 -5.94
C GLY A 71 -2.23 -2.19 -6.90
N GLU A 72 -0.99 -2.40 -7.32
CA GLU A 72 -0.56 -3.51 -8.16
C GLU A 72 0.66 -4.17 -7.55
N VAL A 73 0.65 -5.49 -7.47
CA VAL A 73 1.82 -6.25 -7.01
C VAL A 73 2.93 -6.19 -8.04
N THR A 74 4.12 -5.73 -7.66
CA THR A 74 5.27 -5.58 -8.57
C THR A 74 6.35 -6.65 -8.37
N TRP A 75 6.45 -7.22 -7.18
CA TRP A 75 7.37 -8.30 -6.86
C TRP A 75 6.91 -9.07 -5.62
N ILE A 76 7.42 -10.28 -5.45
CA ILE A 76 7.12 -11.18 -4.34
C ILE A 76 8.44 -11.65 -3.73
N LEU A 77 8.49 -11.74 -2.40
CA LEU A 77 9.53 -12.47 -1.70
C LEU A 77 8.89 -13.67 -1.02
N THR A 78 9.25 -14.87 -1.50
CA THR A 78 8.69 -16.11 -0.97
C THR A 78 9.23 -16.40 0.42
N ALA A 79 8.58 -17.31 1.18
CA ALA A 79 9.07 -17.75 2.47
C ALA A 79 10.47 -18.39 2.38
N GLU A 80 10.74 -19.13 1.30
CA GLU A 80 12.03 -19.77 1.05
C GLU A 80 13.13 -18.73 0.79
N ASP A 81 12.89 -17.78 -0.11
CA ASP A 81 13.86 -16.71 -0.43
C ASP A 81 14.10 -15.78 0.76
N ALA A 82 13.04 -15.48 1.52
CA ALA A 82 13.11 -14.68 2.74
C ALA A 82 14.00 -15.35 3.80
N GLN A 83 13.86 -16.67 3.99
CA GLN A 83 14.67 -17.44 4.94
C GLN A 83 16.16 -17.41 4.57
N GLN A 84 16.50 -17.49 3.29
CA GLN A 84 17.89 -17.46 2.81
C GLN A 84 18.54 -16.08 2.99
N SER A 85 17.76 -15.01 2.92
CA SER A 85 18.23 -13.62 3.02
C SER A 85 18.08 -13.00 4.41
N GLY A 86 17.49 -13.72 5.37
CA GLY A 86 17.15 -13.19 6.69
C GLY A 86 16.07 -12.10 6.66
N ALA A 87 15.27 -12.08 5.60
CA ALA A 87 14.17 -11.14 5.40
C ALA A 87 12.82 -11.75 5.80
N GLU A 88 11.77 -10.93 5.74
CA GLU A 88 10.39 -11.36 5.99
C GLU A 88 9.67 -11.59 4.65
N PRO A 89 8.94 -12.70 4.47
CA PRO A 89 8.22 -12.95 3.23
C PRO A 89 7.07 -11.96 3.02
N GLY A 90 6.74 -11.70 1.77
CA GLY A 90 5.69 -10.78 1.44
C GLY A 90 5.64 -10.37 -0.03
N MET A 91 5.03 -9.22 -0.29
CA MET A 91 4.90 -8.67 -1.62
C MET A 91 5.08 -7.15 -1.65
N GLY A 92 5.74 -6.67 -2.70
CA GLY A 92 5.81 -5.25 -3.03
C GLY A 92 4.59 -4.82 -3.81
N ILE A 93 3.98 -3.72 -3.38
CA ILE A 93 2.81 -3.10 -4.01
C ILE A 93 3.22 -1.71 -4.49
N ARG A 94 2.87 -1.37 -5.73
CA ARG A 94 2.92 -0.01 -6.26
C ARG A 94 1.52 0.58 -6.27
N PHE A 95 1.36 1.80 -5.80
CA PHE A 95 0.09 2.51 -5.84
C PHE A 95 -0.23 3.00 -7.25
N VAL A 96 -1.51 3.04 -7.52
CA VAL A 96 -2.08 3.29 -8.83
C VAL A 96 -3.04 4.44 -8.66
N PHE A 97 -2.71 5.55 -9.31
CA PHE A 97 -3.53 6.73 -9.35
C PHE A 97 -4.11 6.87 -10.75
N ALA A 98 -5.34 7.38 -10.86
CA ALA A 98 -5.97 7.64 -12.14
C ALA A 98 -5.15 8.65 -12.97
N ASP A 99 -4.61 9.66 -12.29
CA ASP A 99 -3.73 10.67 -12.84
C ASP A 99 -2.82 11.27 -11.76
N GLU A 100 -1.96 12.18 -12.18
CA GLU A 100 -1.05 12.91 -11.30
C GLU A 100 -1.80 13.85 -10.33
N ALA A 101 -3.02 14.28 -10.67
CA ALA A 101 -3.83 15.10 -9.77
C ALA A 101 -4.34 14.29 -8.57
N GLY A 102 -4.79 13.06 -8.80
CA GLY A 102 -5.18 12.12 -7.75
C GLY A 102 -4.00 11.75 -6.84
N ARG A 103 -2.80 11.60 -7.41
CA ARG A 103 -1.57 11.40 -6.61
C ARG A 103 -1.31 12.58 -5.69
N ARG A 104 -1.32 13.80 -6.22
CA ARG A 104 -1.09 15.03 -5.43
C ARG A 104 -2.17 15.26 -4.37
N GLU A 105 -3.44 14.96 -4.67
CA GLU A 105 -4.52 15.11 -3.70
C GLU A 105 -4.33 14.15 -2.53
N PHE A 106 -3.98 12.89 -2.81
CA PHE A 106 -3.65 11.93 -1.77
C PHE A 106 -2.49 12.43 -0.89
N GLU A 107 -1.40 12.89 -1.50
CA GLU A 107 -0.25 13.45 -0.78
C GLU A 107 -0.66 14.64 0.10
N ARG A 108 -1.43 15.61 -0.43
CA ARG A 108 -1.92 16.77 0.33
C ARG A 108 -2.77 16.37 1.53
N VAL A 109 -3.64 15.37 1.38
CA VAL A 109 -4.48 14.87 2.48
C VAL A 109 -3.59 14.32 3.59
N ILE A 110 -2.57 13.53 3.26
CA ILE A 110 -1.64 12.99 4.26
C ILE A 110 -0.80 14.09 4.91
N GLU A 111 -0.27 15.03 4.13
CA GLU A 111 0.50 16.16 4.64
C GLU A 111 -0.30 16.97 5.65
N ARG A 112 -1.57 17.29 5.36
CA ARG A 112 -2.44 18.01 6.30
C ARG A 112 -2.61 17.24 7.61
N ILE A 113 -2.86 15.93 7.55
CA ILE A 113 -3.02 15.10 8.76
C ILE A 113 -1.73 15.09 9.58
N MET A 114 -0.57 15.03 8.91
CA MET A 114 0.74 15.11 9.56
C MET A 114 0.94 16.48 10.23
N GLU A 115 0.55 17.58 9.57
CA GLU A 115 0.71 18.93 10.10
C GLU A 115 -0.19 19.16 11.31
N GLU A 116 -1.45 18.71 11.26
CA GLU A 116 -2.38 18.76 12.39
C GLU A 116 -1.90 17.94 13.59
N SER A 117 -1.21 16.82 13.34
CA SER A 117 -0.74 15.92 14.41
C SER A 117 0.63 16.28 14.99
N LEU A 118 1.56 16.81 14.17
CA LEU A 118 2.98 17.00 14.52
C LEU A 118 3.45 18.46 14.45
N GLY A 119 2.67 19.34 13.82
CA GLY A 119 3.07 20.71 13.50
C GLY A 119 3.88 20.84 12.21
N ALA A 120 3.70 21.96 11.50
CA ALA A 120 4.26 22.20 10.16
C ALA A 120 5.80 22.10 10.09
N ASP A 121 6.51 22.54 11.13
CA ASP A 121 7.97 22.50 11.16
C ASP A 121 8.53 21.07 11.20
N VAL A 122 7.84 20.16 11.89
CA VAL A 122 8.23 18.75 11.98
C VAL A 122 7.98 18.07 10.63
N VAL A 123 6.81 18.31 10.03
CA VAL A 123 6.45 17.74 8.71
C VAL A 123 7.45 18.15 7.63
N ARG A 124 7.80 19.44 7.55
CA ARG A 124 8.80 19.93 6.58
C ARG A 124 10.15 19.21 6.72
N ARG A 125 10.57 18.86 7.94
CA ARG A 125 11.83 18.12 8.16
C ARG A 125 11.71 16.65 7.75
N LEU A 126 10.55 16.05 7.94
CA LEU A 126 10.29 14.64 7.60
C LEU A 126 10.16 14.41 6.09
N LEU A 127 9.61 15.37 5.34
CA LEU A 127 9.35 15.24 3.91
C LEU A 127 10.48 15.78 3.00
N ARG A 128 11.47 16.48 3.55
CA ARG A 128 12.62 17.04 2.80
C ARG A 128 13.73 16.04 2.45
N ARG A 129 13.49 14.74 2.57
CA ARG A 129 14.51 13.69 2.38
C ARG A 129 14.49 13.06 1.00
#